data_AF-E1WQ71-F1
#
_entry.id   AF-E1WQ71-F1
#
_cell.length_a   1.000
_cell.length_b   1.000
_cell.length_c   1.000
_cell.angle_alpha   90.00
_cell.angle_beta   90.00
_cell.angle_gamma   90.00
#
_symmetry.space_group_name_H-M   'P 1'
#
loop_
_entity.id
_entity.type
_entity.pdbx_description
1 polymer ?
#
loop_
_entity_poly.entity_id
_entity_poly.type
_entity_poly.pdbx_seq_one_letter_code
_entity_poly.pdbx_strand_id
1 'polypeptide(L)'
;MKNFWKKYHKWVGLFFSFFILMFCFSGIVLNHRTLFSKAEVSRNWMPESYHYKNWNNGIIKGTLRLPDGKILAYGNAGVWKTDSCFATFADFNRGLAEGIDNRKISNIVRVANNDIWCAGLYSIYLLNHDSWKEYPIAGNDERISDITQRGDTLVILTRSYLYTGVSPYDEFRKTELKTPENYSAKTSLFRTIWLLHSGELFGTPGKLAVDFLGVVLIVLSATGIIYTLLPPFIRRRHRKRLPVKTQAKALKTSLNWHNKLGTWLIGLTLLLSVTGMCLRPPLMIPFVLVNTRPVPGSTLDSDNPWHDKLRSIRWDASRNAWLLSSSMGFYRINDLQLPPVKLKQTPPVSPMGVNVFHPQSPDEWLIGSFSGLFVWNPSTGTVLDYYTGQPPAAVHGRPLGGSLVNGFTDDLVTREVIFEYDNGARNKENNLVLPAMPDLIKQQPMSLWNFCLELHVGRCYSPFLGVFSDLFVFISGLLLTLILISGYIVYKRHHKRSKKIRMH
;
A
#
# COMPACT_ATOMS: atom_id res chain seq x y z
N MET A 1 28.16 11.11 33.65
CA MET A 1 27.68 11.12 32.24
C MET A 1 28.11 9.94 31.35
N LYS A 2 29.37 9.47 31.31
CA LYS A 2 29.79 8.36 30.42
C LYS A 2 29.02 7.05 30.64
N ASN A 3 28.79 6.69 31.91
CA ASN A 3 28.03 5.48 32.26
C ASN A 3 26.55 5.59 31.86
N PHE A 4 26.00 6.79 31.80
CA PHE A 4 24.62 7.02 31.35
C PHE A 4 24.46 6.64 29.87
N TRP A 5 25.22 7.26 28.96
CA TRP A 5 25.13 6.97 27.52
C TRP A 5 25.41 5.51 27.17
N LYS A 6 26.36 4.87 27.88
CA LYS A 6 26.63 3.44 27.70
C LYS A 6 25.45 2.58 28.16
N LYS A 7 24.84 2.88 29.31
CA LYS A 7 23.66 2.16 29.82
C LYS A 7 22.45 2.38 28.91
N TYR A 8 22.20 3.63 28.51
CA TYR A 8 21.13 4.01 27.60
C TYR A 8 21.23 3.27 26.26
N HIS A 9 22.35 3.44 25.54
CA HIS A 9 22.55 2.78 24.24
C HIS A 9 22.42 1.26 24.34
N LYS A 10 22.98 0.67 25.40
CA LYS A 10 22.88 -0.78 25.63
C LYS A 10 21.44 -1.25 25.84
N TRP A 11 20.72 -0.67 26.80
CA TRP A 11 19.41 -1.19 27.23
C TRP A 11 18.28 -0.76 26.30
N VAL A 12 18.27 0.50 25.89
CA VAL A 12 17.30 1.00 24.90
C VAL A 12 17.54 0.35 23.55
N GLY A 13 18.80 0.22 23.12
CA GLY A 13 19.15 -0.50 21.89
C GLY A 13 18.77 -1.98 21.94
N LEU A 14 18.97 -2.66 23.07
CA LEU A 14 18.55 -4.06 23.22
C LEU A 14 17.03 -4.22 23.10
N PHE A 15 16.26 -3.43 23.85
CA PHE A 15 14.79 -3.47 23.80
C PHE A 15 14.29 -3.16 22.38
N PHE A 16 14.83 -2.10 21.77
CA PHE A 16 14.34 -1.61 20.49
C PHE A 16 14.88 -2.40 19.29
N SER A 17 15.89 -3.25 19.48
CA SER A 17 16.46 -4.08 18.41
C SER A 17 15.41 -4.97 17.73
N PHE A 18 14.43 -5.48 18.47
CA PHE A 18 13.32 -6.24 17.88
C PHE A 18 12.56 -5.41 16.84
N PHE A 19 12.17 -4.18 17.19
CA PHE A 19 11.45 -3.30 16.27
C PHE A 19 12.32 -2.89 15.08
N ILE A 20 13.60 -2.59 15.29
CA ILE A 20 14.54 -2.31 14.18
C ILE A 20 14.57 -3.47 13.18
N LEU A 21 14.68 -4.72 13.69
CA LEU A 21 14.66 -5.91 12.84
C LEU A 21 13.34 -6.03 12.06
N MET A 22 12.20 -5.76 12.71
CA MET A 22 10.89 -5.76 12.04
C MET A 22 10.80 -4.68 10.96
N PHE A 23 11.26 -3.45 11.22
CA PHE A 23 11.31 -2.37 10.22
C PHE A 23 12.17 -2.74 9.02
N CYS A 24 13.36 -3.33 9.25
CA CYS A 24 14.26 -3.72 8.17
C CYS A 24 13.68 -4.85 7.33
N PHE A 25 13.16 -5.90 7.97
CA PHE A 25 12.51 -7.02 7.28
C PHE A 25 11.31 -6.55 6.45
N SER A 26 10.39 -5.82 7.09
CA SER A 26 9.21 -5.29 6.39
C SER A 26 9.58 -4.29 5.30
N GLY A 27 10.57 -3.42 5.50
CA GLY A 27 11.03 -2.47 4.49
C GLY A 27 11.54 -3.13 3.21
N ILE A 28 12.35 -4.19 3.35
CA ILE A 28 12.84 -4.99 2.22
C ILE A 28 11.68 -5.63 1.46
N VAL A 29 10.72 -6.24 2.17
CA VAL A 29 9.52 -6.81 1.53
C VAL A 29 8.72 -5.74 0.79
N LEU A 30 8.58 -4.55 1.38
CA LEU A 30 7.83 -3.45 0.78
C LEU A 30 8.45 -2.95 -0.53
N ASN A 31 9.79 -2.93 -0.62
CA ASN A 31 10.54 -2.55 -1.82
C ASN A 31 10.43 -3.58 -2.96
N HIS A 32 10.23 -4.85 -2.63
CA HIS A 32 10.24 -5.98 -3.58
C HIS A 32 8.88 -6.71 -3.67
N ARG A 33 7.79 -5.95 -3.82
CA ARG A 33 6.42 -6.49 -3.82
C ARG A 33 6.21 -7.66 -4.80
N THR A 34 6.69 -7.53 -6.04
CA THR A 34 6.54 -8.57 -7.08
C THR A 34 7.26 -9.87 -6.72
N LEU A 35 8.45 -9.78 -6.11
CA LEU A 35 9.22 -10.94 -5.65
C LEU A 35 8.48 -11.73 -4.57
N PHE A 36 7.75 -11.03 -3.70
CA PHE A 36 6.97 -11.61 -2.59
C PHE A 36 5.46 -11.75 -2.90
N SER A 37 5.03 -11.60 -4.15
CA SER A 37 3.61 -11.58 -4.51
C SER A 37 2.86 -12.88 -4.21
N LYS A 38 3.60 -14.01 -4.23
CA LYS A 38 3.11 -15.35 -3.89
C LYS A 38 3.12 -15.65 -2.38
N ALA A 39 3.80 -14.82 -1.59
CA ALA A 39 3.94 -15.07 -0.16
C ALA A 39 2.72 -14.54 0.60
N GLU A 40 2.22 -15.36 1.53
CA GLU A 40 0.98 -15.12 2.25
C GLU A 40 1.17 -15.34 3.75
N VAL A 41 0.34 -14.67 4.54
CA VAL A 41 0.33 -14.77 6.00
C VAL A 41 -1.09 -15.05 6.44
N SER A 42 -1.24 -16.09 7.27
CA SER A 42 -2.54 -16.42 7.87
C SER A 42 -2.98 -15.29 8.80
N ARG A 43 -4.24 -14.87 8.67
CA ARG A 43 -4.86 -13.87 9.56
C ARG A 43 -4.90 -14.31 11.02
N ASN A 44 -4.75 -15.61 11.30
CA ASN A 44 -4.63 -16.15 12.67
C ASN A 44 -3.41 -15.60 13.43
N TRP A 45 -2.39 -15.11 12.71
CA TRP A 45 -1.19 -14.51 13.29
C TRP A 45 -1.34 -13.00 13.51
N MET A 46 -2.51 -12.45 13.20
CA MET A 46 -2.82 -11.02 13.25
C MET A 46 -3.90 -10.72 14.30
N PRO A 47 -3.98 -9.46 14.77
CA PRO A 47 -5.09 -9.02 15.62
C PRO A 47 -6.46 -9.29 15.01
N GLU A 48 -7.47 -9.44 15.87
CA GLU A 48 -8.86 -9.74 15.49
C GLU A 48 -9.47 -8.72 14.51
N SER A 49 -9.00 -7.47 14.52
CA SER A 49 -9.42 -6.43 13.56
C SER A 49 -9.13 -6.78 12.10
N TYR A 50 -8.15 -7.67 11.86
CA TYR A 50 -7.82 -8.15 10.52
C TYR A 50 -8.60 -9.40 10.14
N HIS A 51 -9.42 -9.99 11.02
CA HIS A 51 -10.22 -11.16 10.66
C HIS A 51 -11.45 -10.69 9.87
N TYR A 52 -11.83 -11.48 8.87
CA TYR A 52 -13.02 -11.16 8.09
C TYR A 52 -14.27 -11.29 8.97
N LYS A 53 -15.00 -10.19 9.11
CA LYS A 53 -16.30 -10.10 9.78
C LYS A 53 -17.23 -9.26 8.91
N ASN A 54 -18.47 -9.71 8.73
CA ASN A 54 -19.46 -9.02 7.89
C ASN A 54 -18.93 -8.57 6.52
N TRP A 55 -18.11 -9.37 5.81
CA TRP A 55 -17.57 -8.99 4.49
C TRP A 55 -16.67 -7.74 4.49
N ASN A 56 -16.02 -7.42 5.62
CA ASN A 56 -15.11 -6.28 5.76
C ASN A 56 -13.72 -6.52 5.12
N ASN A 57 -12.76 -5.62 5.36
CA ASN A 57 -11.37 -5.71 4.89
C ASN A 57 -11.22 -5.88 3.36
N GLY A 58 -12.23 -5.48 2.59
CA GLY A 58 -12.22 -5.52 1.12
C GLY A 58 -12.25 -6.90 0.50
N ILE A 59 -12.78 -7.89 1.21
CA ILE A 59 -12.94 -9.23 0.65
C ILE A 59 -13.79 -9.19 -0.61
N ILE A 60 -14.87 -8.41 -0.60
CA ILE A 60 -15.67 -8.06 -1.78
C ILE A 60 -15.51 -6.57 -2.06
N LYS A 61 -15.22 -6.25 -3.32
CA LYS A 61 -15.14 -4.91 -3.90
C LYS A 61 -16.28 -4.66 -4.87
N GLY A 62 -16.66 -5.66 -5.65
CA GLY A 62 -17.71 -5.55 -6.64
C GLY A 62 -18.23 -6.89 -7.09
N THR A 63 -19.22 -6.84 -7.97
CA THR A 63 -19.87 -8.01 -8.54
C THR A 63 -20.07 -7.84 -10.04
N LEU A 64 -20.28 -8.96 -10.72
CA LEU A 64 -20.74 -8.99 -12.11
C LEU A 64 -21.79 -10.09 -12.25
N ARG A 65 -23.02 -9.71 -12.59
CA ARG A 65 -24.08 -10.67 -12.93
C ARG A 65 -23.82 -11.32 -14.30
N LEU A 66 -23.85 -12.65 -14.31
CA LEU A 66 -23.69 -13.49 -15.49
C LEU A 66 -25.02 -13.71 -16.22
N PRO A 67 -25.00 -14.07 -17.52
CA PRO A 67 -26.23 -14.35 -18.29
C PRO A 67 -27.10 -15.48 -17.71
N ASP A 68 -26.49 -16.46 -17.04
CA ASP A 68 -27.17 -17.58 -16.38
C ASP A 68 -27.81 -17.21 -15.03
N GLY A 69 -27.72 -15.94 -14.62
CA GLY A 69 -28.25 -15.41 -13.37
C GLY A 69 -27.33 -15.61 -12.15
N LYS A 70 -26.18 -16.30 -12.30
CA LYS A 70 -25.15 -16.35 -11.26
C LYS A 70 -24.41 -15.02 -11.17
N ILE A 71 -23.68 -14.82 -10.07
CA ILE A 71 -22.92 -13.60 -9.82
C ILE A 71 -21.46 -13.97 -9.59
N LEU A 72 -20.55 -13.26 -10.23
CA LEU A 72 -19.14 -13.24 -9.85
C LEU A 72 -18.96 -12.16 -8.80
N ALA A 73 -18.55 -12.52 -7.59
CA ALA A 73 -18.14 -11.59 -6.55
C ALA A 73 -16.60 -11.55 -6.50
N TYR A 74 -16.00 -10.37 -6.45
CA TYR A 74 -14.53 -10.22 -6.51
C TYR A 74 -14.02 -9.15 -5.56
N GLY A 75 -12.75 -9.27 -5.17
CA GLY A 75 -12.09 -8.28 -4.31
C GLY A 75 -10.63 -8.59 -4.03
N ASN A 76 -10.19 -8.39 -2.79
CA ASN A 76 -8.78 -8.49 -2.43
C ASN A 76 -8.20 -9.92 -2.46
N ALA A 77 -9.03 -10.95 -2.47
CA ALA A 77 -8.61 -12.35 -2.40
C ALA A 77 -9.15 -13.20 -3.57
N GLY A 78 -9.42 -12.56 -4.71
CA GLY A 78 -9.78 -13.24 -5.94
C GLY A 78 -11.26 -13.12 -6.31
N VAL A 79 -11.79 -14.17 -6.92
CA VAL A 79 -13.14 -14.25 -7.49
C VAL A 79 -13.88 -15.48 -6.95
N TRP A 80 -15.16 -15.32 -6.65
CA TRP A 80 -16.07 -16.39 -6.27
C TRP A 80 -17.34 -16.34 -7.10
N LYS A 81 -17.93 -17.51 -7.36
CA LYS A 81 -19.28 -17.63 -7.90
C LYS A 81 -20.29 -17.68 -6.76
N THR A 82 -21.34 -16.87 -6.84
CA THR A 82 -22.43 -16.81 -5.86
C THR A 82 -23.81 -16.68 -6.52
N ASP A 83 -24.87 -16.80 -5.73
CA ASP A 83 -26.25 -16.53 -6.12
C ASP A 83 -26.67 -15.09 -5.79
N SER A 84 -27.85 -14.69 -6.28
CA SER A 84 -28.39 -13.35 -6.08
C SER A 84 -28.80 -13.03 -4.63
N CYS A 85 -28.88 -14.03 -3.76
CA CYS A 85 -29.12 -13.89 -2.33
C CYS A 85 -27.83 -13.85 -1.51
N PHE A 86 -26.66 -13.99 -2.15
CA PHE A 86 -25.35 -14.07 -1.49
C PHE A 86 -25.25 -15.24 -0.49
N ALA A 87 -25.97 -16.35 -0.75
CA ALA A 87 -26.08 -17.47 0.18
C ALA A 87 -25.04 -18.57 -0.10
N THR A 88 -24.74 -18.85 -1.36
CA THR A 88 -23.80 -19.89 -1.78
C THR A 88 -22.52 -19.29 -2.35
N PHE A 89 -21.36 -19.90 -2.07
CA PHE A 89 -20.08 -19.46 -2.62
C PHE A 89 -19.24 -20.64 -3.06
N ALA A 90 -18.70 -20.54 -4.26
CA ALA A 90 -17.70 -21.45 -4.79
C ALA A 90 -16.45 -20.68 -5.20
N ASP A 91 -15.27 -21.24 -4.93
CA ASP A 91 -14.01 -20.68 -5.41
C ASP A 91 -14.02 -20.61 -6.94
N PHE A 92 -13.60 -19.47 -7.48
CA PHE A 92 -13.51 -19.26 -8.92
C PHE A 92 -12.17 -18.63 -9.32
N ASN A 93 -11.09 -19.08 -8.67
CA ASN A 93 -9.74 -18.55 -8.86
C ASN A 93 -8.87 -19.39 -9.81
N ARG A 94 -9.39 -20.49 -10.37
CA ARG A 94 -8.66 -21.38 -11.25
C ARG A 94 -8.07 -20.61 -12.44
N GLY A 95 -6.75 -20.68 -12.62
CA GLY A 95 -6.03 -20.01 -13.70
C GLY A 95 -5.52 -18.59 -13.38
N LEU A 96 -5.94 -18.00 -12.25
CA LEU A 96 -5.28 -16.81 -11.72
C LEU A 96 -3.94 -17.19 -11.09
N ALA A 97 -2.95 -16.30 -11.20
CA ALA A 97 -1.67 -16.49 -10.53
C ALA A 97 -1.83 -16.69 -9.01
N GLU A 98 -1.01 -17.57 -8.44
CA GLU A 98 -1.00 -17.87 -7.00
C GLU A 98 -0.58 -16.67 -6.16
N GLY A 99 -1.07 -16.57 -4.93
CA GLY A 99 -0.79 -15.44 -4.04
C GLY A 99 -1.95 -14.44 -3.99
N ILE A 100 -2.42 -14.11 -2.79
CA ILE A 100 -3.46 -13.07 -2.55
C ILE A 100 -3.09 -11.73 -3.20
N ASP A 101 -1.81 -11.38 -3.27
CA ASP A 101 -1.40 -10.13 -3.92
C ASP A 101 -1.65 -10.14 -5.43
N ASN A 102 -1.46 -11.29 -6.07
CA ASN A 102 -1.75 -11.51 -7.49
C ASN A 102 -3.25 -11.63 -7.76
N ARG A 103 -4.03 -12.11 -6.78
CA ARG A 103 -5.49 -12.25 -6.82
C ARG A 103 -6.24 -11.00 -6.34
N LYS A 104 -5.56 -9.88 -6.16
CA LYS A 104 -6.23 -8.61 -5.88
C LYS A 104 -6.91 -8.10 -7.16
N ILE A 105 -8.23 -8.26 -7.23
CA ILE A 105 -9.01 -7.92 -8.42
C ILE A 105 -9.47 -6.46 -8.35
N SER A 106 -9.12 -5.67 -9.36
CA SER A 106 -9.50 -4.26 -9.45
C SER A 106 -10.92 -4.10 -10.02
N ASN A 107 -11.24 -4.82 -11.09
CA ASN A 107 -12.56 -4.85 -11.72
C ASN A 107 -12.72 -6.11 -12.61
N ILE A 108 -13.97 -6.50 -12.86
CA ILE A 108 -14.34 -7.51 -13.86
C ILE A 108 -15.39 -6.89 -14.79
N VAL A 109 -15.23 -7.07 -16.10
CA VAL A 109 -16.15 -6.52 -17.10
C VAL A 109 -16.57 -7.59 -18.10
N ARG A 110 -17.82 -7.49 -18.56
CA ARG A 110 -18.32 -8.21 -19.72
C ARG A 110 -18.35 -7.26 -20.91
N VAL A 111 -17.58 -7.57 -21.96
CA VAL A 111 -17.58 -6.82 -23.23
C VAL A 111 -18.77 -7.26 -24.11
N ALA A 112 -19.02 -6.54 -25.22
CA ALA A 112 -20.22 -6.75 -26.03
C ALA A 112 -20.30 -8.14 -26.70
N ASN A 113 -19.17 -8.81 -26.97
CA ASN A 113 -19.14 -10.20 -27.45
C ASN A 113 -19.40 -11.26 -26.34
N ASN A 114 -19.78 -10.84 -25.13
CA ASN A 114 -19.95 -11.63 -23.90
C ASN A 114 -18.69 -12.21 -23.28
N ASP A 115 -17.49 -11.89 -23.80
CA ASP A 115 -16.25 -12.23 -23.11
C ASP A 115 -16.17 -11.52 -21.75
N ILE A 116 -15.68 -12.23 -20.75
CA ILE A 116 -15.52 -11.72 -19.40
C ILE A 116 -14.04 -11.55 -19.11
N TRP A 117 -13.65 -10.31 -18.84
CA TRP A 117 -12.29 -9.93 -18.53
C TRP A 117 -12.15 -9.52 -17.07
N CYS A 118 -11.06 -9.95 -16.44
CA CYS A 118 -10.72 -9.66 -15.07
C CYS A 118 -9.36 -9.00 -15.00
N ALA A 119 -9.23 -7.90 -14.24
CA ALA A 119 -7.94 -7.28 -13.97
C ALA A 119 -7.46 -7.62 -12.57
N GLY A 120 -6.36 -8.38 -12.49
CA GLY A 120 -5.56 -8.51 -11.28
C GLY A 120 -4.61 -7.32 -11.12
N LEU A 121 -3.73 -7.40 -10.13
CA LEU A 121 -2.77 -6.31 -9.86
C LEU A 121 -1.68 -6.17 -10.93
N TYR A 122 -1.28 -7.28 -11.55
CA TYR A 122 -0.14 -7.34 -12.50
C TYR A 122 -0.53 -7.78 -13.90
N SER A 123 -1.61 -8.56 -14.02
CA SER A 123 -2.05 -9.15 -15.29
C SER A 123 -3.56 -9.03 -15.44
N ILE A 124 -4.01 -9.06 -16.69
CA ILE A 124 -5.42 -9.27 -17.04
C ILE A 124 -5.66 -10.74 -17.38
N TYR A 125 -6.91 -11.15 -17.26
CA TYR A 125 -7.34 -12.51 -17.50
C TYR A 125 -8.63 -12.53 -18.29
N LEU A 126 -8.71 -13.41 -19.29
CA LEU A 126 -9.93 -13.73 -20.02
C LEU A 126 -10.55 -14.99 -19.43
N LEU A 127 -11.85 -14.98 -19.16
CA LEU A 127 -12.56 -16.17 -18.73
C LEU A 127 -12.73 -17.14 -19.91
N ASN A 128 -12.18 -18.34 -19.77
CA ASN A 128 -12.34 -19.44 -20.72
C ASN A 128 -13.03 -20.62 -20.02
N HIS A 129 -14.33 -20.80 -20.30
CA HIS A 129 -15.20 -21.72 -19.58
C HIS A 129 -15.18 -21.49 -18.06
N ASP A 130 -14.58 -22.40 -17.30
CA ASP A 130 -14.45 -22.34 -15.83
C ASP A 130 -13.01 -22.06 -15.36
N SER A 131 -12.18 -21.48 -16.21
CA SER A 131 -10.81 -21.09 -15.87
C SER A 131 -10.43 -19.74 -16.45
N TRP A 132 -9.69 -18.96 -15.68
CA TRP A 132 -9.07 -17.73 -16.15
C TRP A 132 -7.83 -18.05 -16.99
N LYS A 133 -7.67 -17.38 -18.12
CA LYS A 133 -6.47 -17.43 -18.96
C LYS A 133 -5.77 -16.08 -18.88
N GLU A 134 -4.54 -16.09 -18.37
CA GLU A 134 -3.72 -14.88 -18.31
C GLU A 134 -3.45 -14.33 -19.72
N TYR A 135 -3.57 -13.03 -19.88
CA TYR A 135 -3.28 -12.33 -21.12
C TYR A 135 -2.18 -11.29 -20.87
N PRO A 136 -0.97 -11.46 -21.44
CA PRO A 136 0.12 -10.54 -21.23
C PRO A 136 -0.14 -9.21 -21.97
N ILE A 137 0.10 -8.10 -21.28
CA ILE A 137 0.11 -6.77 -21.91
C ILE A 137 1.58 -6.45 -22.22
N ALA A 138 1.95 -6.54 -23.51
CA ALA A 138 3.31 -6.31 -23.95
C ALA A 138 3.83 -4.94 -23.48
N GLY A 139 4.99 -4.93 -22.82
CA GLY A 139 5.64 -3.71 -22.33
C GLY A 139 4.99 -3.07 -21.10
N ASN A 140 4.12 -3.79 -20.37
CA ASN A 140 3.62 -3.35 -19.07
C ASN A 140 4.40 -3.97 -17.90
N ASP A 141 5.19 -3.13 -17.23
CA ASP A 141 5.85 -3.47 -15.95
C ASP A 141 5.16 -2.78 -14.75
N GLU A 142 4.04 -2.09 -14.98
CA GLU A 142 3.30 -1.37 -13.97
C GLU A 142 2.11 -2.15 -13.44
N ARG A 143 1.65 -1.74 -12.25
CA ARG A 143 0.39 -2.24 -11.69
C ARG A 143 -0.80 -1.79 -12.53
N ILE A 144 -1.72 -2.70 -12.75
CA ILE A 144 -3.02 -2.41 -13.36
C ILE A 144 -3.90 -1.77 -12.28
N SER A 145 -4.46 -0.61 -12.59
CA SER A 145 -5.34 0.14 -11.69
C SER A 145 -6.81 -0.17 -11.95
N ASP A 146 -7.18 -0.44 -13.21
CA ASP A 146 -8.57 -0.63 -13.60
C ASP A 146 -8.70 -1.30 -14.98
N ILE A 147 -9.89 -1.85 -15.24
CA ILE A 147 -10.31 -2.35 -16.55
C ILE A 147 -11.76 -1.94 -16.80
N THR A 148 -12.07 -1.53 -18.03
CA THR A 148 -13.40 -1.11 -18.46
C THR A 148 -13.62 -1.41 -19.94
N GLN A 149 -14.82 -1.14 -20.45
CA GLN A 149 -15.17 -1.33 -21.85
C GLN A 149 -15.97 -0.15 -22.42
N ARG A 150 -15.91 -0.03 -23.75
CA ARG A 150 -16.84 0.75 -24.58
C ARG A 150 -17.14 -0.05 -25.85
N GLY A 151 -18.30 -0.71 -25.88
CA GLY A 151 -18.67 -1.62 -26.97
C GLY A 151 -17.70 -2.80 -27.02
N ASP A 152 -17.07 -3.00 -28.17
CA ASP A 152 -16.05 -4.04 -28.35
C ASP A 152 -14.64 -3.61 -27.92
N THR A 153 -14.45 -2.34 -27.54
CA THR A 153 -13.15 -1.83 -27.10
C THR A 153 -12.96 -2.09 -25.62
N LEU A 154 -11.96 -2.91 -25.28
CA LEU A 154 -11.47 -3.11 -23.93
C LEU A 154 -10.43 -2.01 -23.62
N VAL A 155 -10.57 -1.40 -22.44
CA VAL A 155 -9.68 -0.33 -21.98
C VAL A 155 -9.09 -0.74 -20.64
N ILE A 156 -7.76 -0.81 -20.59
CA ILE A 156 -7.00 -1.17 -19.40
C ILE A 156 -6.20 0.04 -18.95
N LEU A 157 -6.30 0.34 -17.66
CA LEU A 157 -5.60 1.45 -17.06
C LEU A 157 -4.48 0.93 -16.16
N THR A 158 -3.28 1.42 -16.37
CA THR A 158 -2.16 1.20 -15.44
C THR A 158 -2.02 2.42 -14.53
N ARG A 159 -0.85 2.62 -13.91
CA ARG A 159 -0.61 3.78 -13.06
C ARG A 159 -0.18 5.00 -13.87
N SER A 160 0.37 4.79 -15.07
CA SER A 160 0.90 5.84 -15.95
C SER A 160 0.37 5.81 -17.39
N TYR A 161 -0.11 4.66 -17.87
CA TYR A 161 -0.53 4.46 -19.26
C TYR A 161 -1.93 3.87 -19.39
N LEU A 162 -2.53 4.08 -20.55
CA LEU A 162 -3.77 3.44 -20.97
C LEU A 162 -3.47 2.47 -22.11
N TYR A 163 -4.13 1.32 -22.11
CA TYR A 163 -4.04 0.32 -23.17
C TYR A 163 -5.43 0.07 -23.73
N THR A 164 -5.57 0.06 -25.05
CA THR A 164 -6.83 -0.26 -25.73
C THR A 164 -6.67 -1.46 -26.64
N GLY A 165 -7.60 -2.40 -26.57
CA GLY A 165 -7.71 -3.54 -27.47
C GLY A 165 -9.12 -3.68 -28.01
N VAL A 166 -9.26 -4.21 -29.21
CA VAL A 166 -10.55 -4.56 -29.84
C VAL A 166 -10.53 -6.03 -30.20
N SER A 167 -11.70 -6.68 -30.22
CA SER A 167 -11.82 -8.10 -30.59
C SER A 167 -11.10 -8.38 -31.93
N PRO A 168 -10.28 -9.45 -32.03
CA PRO A 168 -10.13 -10.59 -31.10
C PRO A 168 -9.13 -10.39 -29.93
N TYR A 169 -8.70 -9.15 -29.66
CA TYR A 169 -7.80 -8.75 -28.57
C TYR A 169 -6.36 -9.25 -28.68
N ASP A 170 -5.90 -9.55 -29.89
CA ASP A 170 -4.52 -10.03 -30.14
C ASP A 170 -3.45 -9.02 -29.74
N GLU A 171 -3.75 -7.72 -29.83
CA GLU A 171 -2.82 -6.65 -29.49
C GLU A 171 -3.49 -5.53 -28.67
N PHE A 172 -2.72 -5.00 -27.72
CA PHE A 172 -3.11 -3.85 -26.91
C PHE A 172 -2.25 -2.64 -27.26
N ARG A 173 -2.89 -1.60 -27.80
CA ARG A 173 -2.21 -0.34 -28.13
C ARG A 173 -1.97 0.47 -26.86
N LYS A 174 -0.71 0.66 -26.51
CA LYS A 174 -0.28 1.60 -25.45
C LYS A 174 -0.51 3.05 -25.87
N THR A 175 -1.16 3.82 -25.01
CA THR A 175 -1.46 5.23 -25.19
C THR A 175 -1.01 6.02 -23.96
N GLU A 176 -0.16 7.02 -24.18
CA GLU A 176 0.13 8.05 -23.19
C GLU A 176 -0.87 9.19 -23.34
N LEU A 177 -1.62 9.48 -22.29
CA LEU A 177 -2.61 10.56 -22.31
C LEU A 177 -1.89 11.91 -22.41
N LYS A 178 -2.41 12.80 -23.26
CA LYS A 178 -1.86 14.14 -23.41
C LYS A 178 -1.87 14.92 -22.09
N THR A 179 -0.99 15.90 -22.00
CA THR A 179 -0.92 16.82 -20.87
C THR A 179 -2.24 17.57 -20.72
N PRO A 180 -2.87 17.57 -19.53
CA PRO A 180 -4.09 18.31 -19.31
C PRO A 180 -3.81 19.82 -19.31
N GLU A 181 -4.85 20.61 -19.61
CA GLU A 181 -4.74 22.07 -19.55
C GLU A 181 -4.34 22.55 -18.15
N ASN A 182 -3.50 23.59 -18.09
CA ASN A 182 -2.97 24.17 -16.83
C ASN A 182 -2.22 23.16 -15.94
N TYR A 183 -1.59 22.14 -16.53
CA TYR A 183 -0.77 21.20 -15.79
C TYR A 183 0.44 21.88 -15.15
N SER A 184 0.66 21.60 -13.87
CA SER A 184 1.88 21.98 -13.16
C SER A 184 2.65 20.71 -12.81
N ALA A 185 3.89 20.60 -13.28
CA ALA A 185 4.81 19.51 -12.96
C ALA A 185 5.36 19.62 -11.52
N LYS A 186 4.50 19.90 -10.54
CA LYS A 186 4.85 19.95 -9.12
C LYS A 186 4.44 18.66 -8.43
N THR A 187 5.22 18.28 -7.44
CA THR A 187 4.98 17.12 -6.57
C THR A 187 5.06 17.56 -5.11
N SER A 188 4.24 16.95 -4.25
CA SER A 188 4.32 17.22 -2.81
C SER A 188 5.70 16.82 -2.29
N LEU A 189 6.27 17.62 -1.38
CA LEU A 189 7.53 17.29 -0.72
C LEU A 189 7.44 15.97 0.05
N PHE A 190 6.26 15.64 0.58
CA PHE A 190 5.96 14.33 1.16
C PHE A 190 6.25 13.18 0.18
N ARG A 191 5.78 13.25 -1.07
CA ARG A 191 6.03 12.21 -2.08
C ARG A 191 7.52 12.06 -2.38
N THR A 192 8.26 13.18 -2.46
CA THR A 192 9.73 13.14 -2.62
C THR A 192 10.41 12.43 -1.44
N ILE A 193 10.02 12.75 -0.20
CA ILE A 193 10.57 12.10 1.00
C ILE A 193 10.19 10.61 1.06
N TRP A 194 8.98 10.24 0.67
CA TRP A 194 8.51 8.86 0.63
C TRP A 194 9.29 8.01 -0.38
N LEU A 195 9.51 8.53 -1.59
CA LEU A 195 10.33 7.86 -2.60
C LEU A 195 11.82 7.84 -2.22
N LEU A 196 12.31 8.87 -1.51
CA LEU A 196 13.68 8.87 -0.98
C LEU A 196 13.85 7.79 0.10
N HIS A 197 12.89 7.65 1.01
CA HIS A 197 12.92 6.67 2.10
C HIS A 197 12.87 5.23 1.60
N SER A 198 12.03 4.95 0.60
CA SER A 198 11.99 3.63 -0.06
C SER A 198 13.15 3.39 -1.02
N GLY A 199 13.81 4.46 -1.47
CA GLY A 199 14.85 4.42 -2.50
C GLY A 199 14.29 4.45 -3.92
N GLU A 200 12.97 4.39 -4.10
CA GLU A 200 12.31 4.44 -5.41
C GLU A 200 12.50 5.78 -6.14
N LEU A 201 12.95 6.84 -5.46
CA LEU A 201 13.29 8.12 -6.08
C LEU A 201 14.36 7.96 -7.17
N PHE A 202 15.26 6.98 -7.01
CA PHE A 202 16.32 6.64 -7.98
C PHE A 202 16.11 5.25 -8.60
N GLY A 203 14.86 4.78 -8.65
CA GLY A 203 14.52 3.48 -9.22
C GLY A 203 15.18 2.30 -8.50
N THR A 204 15.54 1.26 -9.26
CA THR A 204 16.12 0.03 -8.70
C THR A 204 17.43 0.25 -7.94
N PRO A 205 18.42 1.04 -8.43
CA PRO A 205 19.64 1.32 -7.67
C PRO A 205 19.36 1.96 -6.30
N GLY A 206 18.42 2.89 -6.22
CA GLY A 206 18.05 3.53 -4.96
C GLY A 206 17.37 2.56 -3.98
N LYS A 207 16.46 1.70 -4.47
CA LYS A 207 15.84 0.63 -3.66
C LYS A 207 16.91 -0.29 -3.05
N LEU A 208 17.85 -0.77 -3.85
CA LEU A 208 18.95 -1.62 -3.38
C LEU A 208 19.86 -0.92 -2.35
N ALA A 209 20.09 0.40 -2.50
CA ALA A 209 20.86 1.16 -1.53
C ALA A 209 20.14 1.25 -0.17
N VAL A 210 18.82 1.46 -0.17
CA VAL A 210 18.01 1.46 1.07
C VAL A 210 17.97 0.07 1.70
N ASP A 211 17.82 -1.00 0.90
CA ASP A 211 17.86 -2.38 1.40
C ASP A 211 19.20 -2.71 2.04
N PHE A 212 20.31 -2.26 1.43
CA PHE A 212 21.65 -2.37 2.02
C PHE A 212 21.72 -1.67 3.39
N LEU A 213 21.15 -0.47 3.54
CA LEU A 213 21.07 0.20 4.84
C LEU A 213 20.21 -0.58 5.85
N GLY A 214 19.12 -1.22 5.40
CA GLY A 214 18.34 -2.14 6.20
C GLY A 214 19.16 -3.33 6.70
N VAL A 215 19.93 -3.97 5.82
CA VAL A 215 20.87 -5.05 6.19
C VAL A 215 21.92 -4.57 7.18
N VAL A 216 22.46 -3.36 7.01
CA VAL A 216 23.39 -2.76 7.96
C VAL A 216 22.74 -2.60 9.34
N LEU A 217 21.51 -2.11 9.42
CA LEU A 217 20.78 -1.98 10.68
C LEU A 217 20.49 -3.34 11.34
N ILE A 218 20.22 -4.39 10.55
CA ILE A 218 20.13 -5.77 11.03
C ILE A 218 21.47 -6.21 11.66
N VAL A 219 22.59 -6.00 10.96
CA VAL A 219 23.93 -6.33 11.47
C VAL A 219 24.25 -5.56 12.73
N LEU A 220 23.94 -4.26 12.79
CA LEU A 220 24.13 -3.43 13.99
C LEU A 220 23.29 -3.94 15.18
N SER A 221 22.05 -4.33 14.92
CA SER A 221 21.16 -4.90 15.94
C SER A 221 21.67 -6.24 16.46
N ALA A 222 22.00 -7.17 15.56
CA ALA A 222 22.54 -8.49 15.91
C ALA A 222 23.86 -8.38 16.69
N THR A 223 24.78 -7.54 16.22
CA THR A 223 26.07 -7.32 16.91
C THR A 223 25.91 -6.63 18.27
N GLY A 224 24.92 -5.75 18.42
CA GLY A 224 24.56 -5.12 19.70
C GLY A 224 23.95 -6.11 20.71
N ILE A 225 23.09 -7.02 20.24
CA ILE A 225 22.54 -8.13 21.04
C ILE A 225 23.68 -9.05 21.50
N ILE A 226 24.55 -9.48 20.58
CA ILE A 226 25.73 -10.31 20.90
C ILE A 226 26.59 -9.64 21.96
N TYR A 227 26.91 -8.36 21.79
CA TYR A 227 27.71 -7.61 22.76
C TYR A 227 27.06 -7.52 24.15
N THR A 228 25.73 -7.55 24.21
CA THR A 228 24.97 -7.45 25.46
C THR A 228 24.81 -8.79 26.18
N LEU A 229 24.53 -9.87 25.45
CA LEU A 229 24.20 -11.19 26.00
C LEU A 229 25.40 -12.12 26.15
N LEU A 230 26.42 -11.99 25.30
CA LEU A 230 27.58 -12.89 25.30
C LEU A 230 28.53 -12.69 26.52
N PRO A 231 28.77 -11.49 27.06
CA PRO A 231 29.68 -11.33 28.21
C PRO A 231 29.23 -12.05 29.50
N PRO A 232 27.95 -11.99 29.93
CA PRO A 232 27.46 -12.81 31.05
C PRO A 232 27.63 -14.32 30.80
N PHE A 233 27.38 -14.78 29.57
CA PHE A 233 27.55 -16.18 29.19
C PHE A 233 29.03 -16.63 29.25
N ILE A 234 29.96 -15.82 28.75
CA ILE A 234 31.40 -16.07 28.85
C ILE A 234 31.84 -16.18 30.32
N ARG A 235 31.39 -15.25 31.18
CA ARG A 235 31.70 -15.30 32.62
C ARG A 235 31.20 -16.59 33.27
N ARG A 236 30.00 -17.05 32.91
CA ARG A 236 29.44 -18.33 33.39
C ARG A 236 30.27 -19.53 32.92
N ARG A 237 30.67 -19.61 31.64
CA ARG A 237 31.52 -20.70 31.12
C ARG A 237 32.92 -20.70 31.74
N HIS A 238 33.51 -19.51 31.89
CA HIS A 238 34.81 -19.37 32.53
C HIS A 238 34.78 -19.84 33.99
N ARG A 239 33.71 -19.51 34.76
CA ARG A 239 33.50 -20.06 36.11
C ARG A 239 33.40 -21.60 36.12
N LYS A 240 32.84 -22.19 35.06
CA LYS A 240 32.77 -23.65 34.84
C LYS A 240 34.04 -24.24 34.22
N ARG A 241 35.14 -23.47 34.09
CA ARG A 241 36.42 -23.88 33.46
C ARG A 241 36.28 -24.43 32.02
N LEU A 242 35.23 -24.03 31.31
CA LEU A 242 35.01 -24.40 29.90
C LEU A 242 35.78 -23.46 28.95
N PRO A 243 36.17 -23.92 27.74
CA PRO A 243 36.86 -23.08 26.78
C PRO A 243 36.00 -21.90 26.29
N VAL A 244 36.59 -20.70 26.25
CA VAL A 244 35.92 -19.43 25.91
C VAL A 244 36.51 -18.70 24.68
N LYS A 245 37.54 -19.26 24.04
CA LYS A 245 38.30 -18.60 22.95
C LYS A 245 37.39 -18.18 21.78
N THR A 246 36.50 -19.07 21.35
CA THR A 246 35.57 -18.83 20.23
C THR A 246 34.59 -17.69 20.54
N GLN A 247 34.03 -17.68 21.75
CA GLN A 247 33.07 -16.65 22.18
C GLN A 247 33.78 -15.30 22.37
N ALA A 248 35.01 -15.29 22.90
CA ALA A 248 35.80 -14.07 23.02
C ALA A 248 36.17 -13.49 21.63
N LYS A 249 36.51 -14.35 20.67
CA LYS A 249 36.75 -13.94 19.27
C LYS A 249 35.49 -13.34 18.66
N ALA A 250 34.34 -14.01 18.80
CA ALA A 250 33.05 -13.53 18.31
C ALA A 250 32.65 -12.17 18.91
N LEU A 251 32.88 -11.98 20.21
CA LEU A 251 32.61 -10.69 20.88
C LEU A 251 33.48 -9.55 20.29
N LYS A 252 34.77 -9.81 20.08
CA LYS A 252 35.70 -8.83 19.51
C LYS A 252 35.36 -8.49 18.06
N THR A 253 35.08 -9.49 17.23
CA THR A 253 34.69 -9.29 15.83
C THR A 253 33.36 -8.54 15.73
N SER A 254 32.35 -8.95 16.51
CA SER A 254 31.05 -8.29 16.60
C SER A 254 31.19 -6.81 16.95
N LEU A 255 31.97 -6.48 17.98
CA LEU A 255 32.19 -5.09 18.39
C LEU A 255 32.92 -4.26 17.33
N ASN A 256 33.89 -4.86 16.64
CA ASN A 256 34.61 -4.18 15.56
C ASN A 256 33.68 -3.85 14.39
N TRP A 257 32.87 -4.81 13.94
CA TRP A 257 31.88 -4.61 12.88
C TRP A 257 30.83 -3.57 13.30
N HIS A 258 30.29 -3.69 14.52
CA HIS A 258 29.32 -2.75 15.07
C HIS A 258 29.84 -1.30 15.03
N ASN A 259 31.07 -1.08 15.52
CA ASN A 259 31.67 0.25 15.55
C ASN A 259 32.04 0.76 14.14
N LYS A 260 32.62 -0.09 13.29
CA LYS A 260 33.03 0.31 11.94
C LYS A 260 31.83 0.70 11.09
N LEU A 261 30.83 -0.18 10.96
CA LEU A 261 29.63 0.10 10.18
C LEU A 261 28.83 1.25 10.78
N GLY A 262 28.62 1.25 12.10
CA GLY A 262 27.82 2.27 12.78
C GLY A 262 28.42 3.67 12.71
N THR A 263 29.75 3.81 12.54
CA THR A 263 30.39 5.11 12.39
C THR A 263 30.53 5.54 10.93
N TRP A 264 30.86 4.62 10.03
CA TRP A 264 31.00 4.92 8.59
C TRP A 264 29.66 5.31 7.96
N LEU A 265 28.58 4.63 8.33
CA LEU A 265 27.26 4.80 7.72
C LEU A 265 26.30 5.62 8.57
N ILE A 266 26.80 6.33 9.59
CA ILE A 266 25.94 7.10 10.50
C ILE A 266 25.09 8.15 9.78
N GLY A 267 25.69 8.88 8.83
CA GLY A 267 24.95 9.91 8.08
C GLY A 267 23.77 9.32 7.29
N LEU A 268 23.99 8.20 6.60
CA LEU A 268 22.96 7.53 5.80
C LEU A 268 21.88 6.87 6.68
N THR A 269 22.27 6.22 7.78
CA THR A 269 21.30 5.62 8.72
C THR A 269 20.48 6.67 9.48
N LEU A 270 21.06 7.84 9.79
CA LEU A 270 20.32 8.99 10.34
C LEU A 270 19.35 9.55 9.30
N LEU A 271 19.78 9.72 8.04
CA LEU A 271 18.90 10.14 6.95
C LEU A 271 17.72 9.18 6.78
N LEU A 272 17.97 7.87 6.77
CA LEU A 272 16.93 6.84 6.68
C LEU A 272 15.93 6.93 7.84
N SER A 273 16.43 7.09 9.06
CA SER A 273 15.62 7.22 10.27
C SER A 273 14.75 8.49 10.26
N VAL A 274 15.33 9.64 9.89
CA VAL A 274 14.62 10.92 9.83
C VAL A 274 13.60 10.95 8.70
N THR A 275 13.97 10.48 7.50
CA THR A 275 13.02 10.37 6.38
C THR A 275 11.84 9.49 6.73
N GLY A 276 12.06 8.35 7.40
CA GLY A 276 10.98 7.48 7.88
C GLY A 276 10.06 8.16 8.90
N MET A 277 10.64 8.94 9.82
CA MET A 277 9.88 9.74 10.80
C MET A 277 8.96 10.77 10.11
N CYS A 278 9.39 11.33 8.98
CA CYS A 278 8.61 12.30 8.20
C CYS A 278 7.43 11.69 7.44
N LEU A 279 7.32 10.35 7.35
CA LEU A 279 6.26 9.68 6.59
C LEU A 279 4.93 9.57 7.34
N ARG A 280 4.88 9.97 8.61
CA ARG A 280 3.68 9.93 9.44
C ARG A 280 3.53 11.21 10.27
N PRO A 281 2.31 11.53 10.75
CA PRO A 281 2.11 12.60 11.71
C PRO A 281 3.01 12.44 12.95
N PRO A 282 3.46 13.55 13.57
CA PRO A 282 3.15 14.94 13.22
C PRO A 282 3.97 15.50 12.05
N LEU A 283 5.15 14.94 11.74
CA LEU A 283 6.09 15.53 10.78
C LEU A 283 5.60 15.51 9.33
N MET A 284 4.72 14.58 8.96
CA MET A 284 4.13 14.50 7.62
C MET A 284 3.36 15.77 7.21
N ILE A 285 2.66 16.41 8.15
CA ILE A 285 1.71 17.50 7.88
C ILE A 285 2.31 18.63 7.05
N PRO A 286 3.43 19.28 7.46
CA PRO A 286 4.03 20.35 6.65
C PRO A 286 4.48 19.88 5.27
N PHE A 287 4.95 18.63 5.12
CA PHE A 287 5.46 18.13 3.83
C PHE A 287 4.36 17.83 2.81
N VAL A 288 3.15 17.54 3.26
CA VAL A 288 1.99 17.36 2.36
C VAL A 288 1.50 18.71 1.82
N LEU A 289 1.63 19.77 2.59
CA LEU A 289 1.17 21.12 2.22
C LEU A 289 2.15 21.86 1.29
N VAL A 290 3.40 21.41 1.21
CA VAL A 290 4.44 22.04 0.38
C VAL A 290 4.63 21.27 -0.92
N ASN A 291 4.47 21.98 -2.04
CA ASN A 291 4.73 21.46 -3.38
C ASN A 291 6.08 21.96 -3.91
N THR A 292 6.87 21.05 -4.47
CA THR A 292 8.21 21.31 -5.01
C THR A 292 8.31 20.84 -6.45
N ARG A 293 9.33 21.32 -7.18
CA ARG A 293 9.68 20.72 -8.48
C ARG A 293 10.30 19.34 -8.23
N PRO A 294 10.05 18.36 -9.12
CA PRO A 294 10.75 17.09 -9.10
C PRO A 294 12.26 17.28 -9.05
N VAL A 295 12.95 16.35 -8.37
CA VAL A 295 14.40 16.32 -8.35
C VAL A 295 14.88 15.89 -9.75
N PRO A 296 15.74 16.67 -10.43
CA PRO A 296 16.19 16.33 -11.78
C PRO A 296 16.80 14.92 -11.85
N GLY A 297 16.41 14.15 -12.86
CA GLY A 297 16.88 12.77 -13.06
C GLY A 297 16.35 11.74 -12.06
N SER A 298 15.34 12.10 -11.24
CA SER A 298 14.62 11.16 -10.38
C SER A 298 13.42 10.53 -11.12
N THR A 299 12.83 9.48 -10.56
CA THR A 299 11.59 8.90 -11.09
C THR A 299 10.40 9.86 -11.09
N LEU A 300 10.45 10.93 -10.29
CA LEU A 300 9.44 11.99 -10.30
C LEU A 300 9.61 12.97 -11.48
N ASP A 301 10.80 13.01 -12.07
CA ASP A 301 11.16 13.84 -13.23
C ASP A 301 10.85 13.06 -14.52
N SER A 302 9.55 12.82 -14.74
CA SER A 302 9.03 12.07 -15.88
C SER A 302 8.36 13.01 -16.87
N ASP A 303 8.65 12.81 -18.16
CA ASP A 303 7.99 13.51 -19.27
C ASP A 303 6.49 13.19 -19.32
N ASN A 304 6.10 11.96 -18.92
CA ASN A 304 4.71 11.56 -18.81
C ASN A 304 4.03 12.27 -17.62
N PRO A 305 3.06 13.19 -17.84
CA PRO A 305 2.41 13.95 -16.79
C PRO A 305 1.52 13.08 -15.88
N TRP A 306 1.20 11.85 -16.32
CA TRP A 306 0.35 10.89 -15.62
C TRP A 306 1.13 9.83 -14.84
N HIS A 307 2.47 9.92 -14.82
CA HIS A 307 3.32 8.92 -14.17
C HIS A 307 2.94 8.66 -12.70
N ASP A 308 2.46 7.43 -12.45
CA ASP A 308 1.92 6.95 -11.17
C ASP A 308 0.77 7.81 -10.61
N LYS A 309 -0.15 8.28 -11.46
CA LYS A 309 -1.31 9.12 -11.07
C LYS A 309 -2.67 8.52 -11.46
N LEU A 310 -2.76 7.67 -12.48
CA LEU A 310 -4.03 7.12 -12.99
C LEU A 310 -4.65 6.09 -12.03
N ARG A 311 -5.96 6.20 -11.75
CA ARG A 311 -6.65 5.39 -10.73
C ARG A 311 -7.80 4.55 -11.28
N SER A 312 -8.70 5.13 -12.06
CA SER A 312 -9.87 4.44 -12.61
C SER A 312 -10.46 5.23 -13.78
N ILE A 313 -11.12 4.56 -14.72
CA ILE A 313 -11.73 5.20 -15.90
C ILE A 313 -13.07 4.53 -16.24
N ARG A 314 -14.08 5.35 -16.58
CA ARG A 314 -15.42 4.87 -16.98
C ARG A 314 -15.91 5.60 -18.23
N TRP A 315 -16.68 4.91 -19.05
CA TRP A 315 -17.35 5.51 -20.21
C TRP A 315 -18.67 6.13 -19.77
N ASP A 316 -18.85 7.43 -20.01
CA ASP A 316 -20.11 8.13 -19.81
C ASP A 316 -20.89 8.16 -21.11
N ALA A 317 -21.92 7.30 -21.17
CA ALA A 317 -22.73 7.10 -22.36
C ALA A 317 -23.61 8.32 -22.69
N SER A 318 -24.13 9.05 -21.70
CA SER A 318 -25.00 10.21 -21.95
C SER A 318 -24.22 11.40 -22.51
N ARG A 319 -22.94 11.51 -22.15
CA ARG A 319 -22.04 12.59 -22.59
C ARG A 319 -21.10 12.20 -23.72
N ASN A 320 -21.10 10.92 -24.13
CA ASN A 320 -20.19 10.38 -25.13
C ASN A 320 -18.72 10.73 -24.81
N ALA A 321 -18.30 10.57 -23.55
CA ALA A 321 -16.96 10.91 -23.09
C ALA A 321 -16.47 9.96 -22.00
N TRP A 322 -15.15 9.85 -21.83
CA TRP A 322 -14.55 9.14 -20.71
C TRP A 322 -14.45 10.04 -19.48
N LEU A 323 -14.75 9.47 -18.32
CA LEU A 323 -14.47 10.05 -17.02
C LEU A 323 -13.28 9.32 -16.40
N LEU A 324 -12.20 10.07 -16.18
CA LEU A 324 -10.95 9.57 -15.61
C LEU A 324 -10.79 10.08 -14.18
N SER A 325 -10.52 9.17 -13.24
CA SER A 325 -10.06 9.48 -11.90
C SER A 325 -8.54 9.33 -11.79
N SER A 326 -7.90 10.32 -11.17
CA SER A 326 -6.46 10.33 -10.90
C SER A 326 -6.17 10.87 -9.50
N SER A 327 -4.91 10.77 -9.04
CA SER A 327 -4.49 11.44 -7.79
C SER A 327 -4.53 12.96 -7.84
N MET A 328 -4.77 13.57 -9.02
CA MET A 328 -4.88 15.03 -9.20
C MET A 328 -6.35 15.50 -9.28
N GLY A 329 -7.31 14.59 -9.20
CA GLY A 329 -8.74 14.85 -9.37
C GLY A 329 -9.34 14.09 -10.57
N PHE A 330 -10.55 14.50 -10.95
CA PHE A 330 -11.29 13.92 -12.07
C PHE A 330 -11.13 14.73 -13.36
N TYR A 331 -11.15 14.03 -14.48
CA TYR A 331 -10.98 14.58 -15.82
C TYR A 331 -12.03 14.01 -16.76
N ARG A 332 -12.47 14.81 -17.72
CA ARG A 332 -13.29 14.40 -18.86
C ARG A 332 -12.41 14.30 -20.10
N ILE A 333 -12.58 13.25 -20.89
CA ILE A 333 -11.82 12.99 -22.11
C ILE A 333 -12.80 12.59 -23.22
N ASN A 334 -13.03 13.48 -24.18
CA ASN A 334 -13.95 13.20 -25.30
C ASN A 334 -13.32 12.18 -26.28
N ASP A 335 -12.02 12.32 -26.52
CA ASP A 335 -11.20 11.42 -27.34
C ASP A 335 -9.88 11.20 -26.60
N LEU A 336 -9.42 9.95 -26.51
CA LEU A 336 -8.17 9.57 -25.85
C LEU A 336 -6.93 10.22 -26.49
N GLN A 337 -7.05 10.73 -27.72
CA GLN A 337 -6.02 11.51 -28.41
C GLN A 337 -6.07 13.01 -28.11
N LEU A 338 -7.05 13.50 -27.36
CA LEU A 338 -7.19 14.90 -26.97
C LEU A 338 -6.75 15.13 -25.51
N PRO A 339 -6.32 16.36 -25.16
CA PRO A 339 -6.02 16.72 -23.78
C PRO A 339 -7.19 16.47 -22.82
N PRO A 340 -6.98 15.78 -21.70
CA PRO A 340 -7.99 15.65 -20.65
C PRO A 340 -8.36 16.99 -20.02
N VAL A 341 -9.66 17.26 -19.87
CA VAL A 341 -10.19 18.48 -19.28
C VAL A 341 -10.50 18.24 -17.80
N LYS A 342 -9.87 19.01 -16.92
CA LYS A 342 -10.05 18.86 -15.47
C LYS A 342 -11.43 19.33 -15.01
N LEU A 343 -12.10 18.52 -14.19
CA LEU A 343 -13.38 18.85 -13.57
C LEU A 343 -13.13 19.55 -12.22
N LYS A 344 -13.88 20.63 -11.94
CA LYS A 344 -13.66 21.50 -10.76
C LYS A 344 -14.47 21.08 -9.54
N GLN A 345 -15.74 20.75 -9.73
CA GLN A 345 -16.65 20.32 -8.66
C GLN A 345 -16.76 18.80 -8.69
N THR A 346 -15.93 18.16 -7.88
CA THR A 346 -15.74 16.70 -7.86
C THR A 346 -15.85 16.17 -6.43
N PRO A 347 -16.28 14.92 -6.26
CA PRO A 347 -16.40 14.34 -4.93
C PRO A 347 -15.05 14.22 -4.22
N PRO A 348 -15.03 14.31 -2.86
CA PRO A 348 -13.84 14.03 -2.08
C PRO A 348 -13.36 12.59 -2.29
N VAL A 349 -12.07 12.43 -2.60
CA VAL A 349 -11.44 11.13 -2.78
C VAL A 349 -10.22 11.01 -1.87
N SER A 350 -10.13 9.91 -1.14
CA SER A 350 -8.99 9.64 -0.27
C SER A 350 -7.69 9.53 -1.06
N PRO A 351 -6.51 9.71 -0.44
CA PRO A 351 -5.22 9.46 -1.11
C PRO A 351 -5.06 8.04 -1.68
N MET A 352 -5.86 7.07 -1.21
CA MET A 352 -5.89 5.70 -1.73
C MET A 352 -6.63 5.56 -3.07
N GLY A 353 -7.33 6.61 -3.50
CA GLY A 353 -8.07 6.65 -4.76
C GLY A 353 -9.52 6.23 -4.62
N VAL A 354 -10.17 6.09 -5.77
CA VAL A 354 -11.56 5.66 -5.90
C VAL A 354 -11.65 4.13 -5.81
N ASN A 355 -12.59 3.65 -5.00
CA ASN A 355 -12.90 2.23 -4.86
C ASN A 355 -14.20 1.85 -5.56
N VAL A 356 -15.17 2.78 -5.63
CA VAL A 356 -16.45 2.63 -6.34
C VAL A 356 -16.55 3.73 -7.38
N PHE A 357 -16.71 3.35 -8.65
CA PHE A 357 -16.96 4.26 -9.77
C PHE A 357 -18.07 3.64 -10.62
N HIS A 358 -19.31 3.82 -10.15
CA HIS A 358 -20.49 3.12 -10.64
C HIS A 358 -21.49 4.09 -11.28
N PRO A 359 -22.04 3.81 -12.47
CA PRO A 359 -23.11 4.61 -13.04
C PRO A 359 -24.41 4.35 -12.28
N GLN A 360 -25.03 5.39 -11.72
CA GLN A 360 -26.29 5.27 -10.97
C GLN A 360 -27.49 5.62 -11.84
N SER A 361 -27.37 6.68 -12.64
CA SER A 361 -28.37 7.11 -13.63
C SER A 361 -27.65 7.68 -14.85
N PRO A 362 -28.33 8.03 -15.96
CA PRO A 362 -27.67 8.60 -17.14
C PRO A 362 -26.79 9.81 -16.82
N ASP A 363 -27.10 10.56 -15.77
CA ASP A 363 -26.39 11.79 -15.40
C ASP A 363 -25.62 11.73 -14.09
N GLU A 364 -25.78 10.65 -13.31
CA GLU A 364 -25.24 10.55 -11.96
C GLU A 364 -24.36 9.33 -11.79
N TRP A 365 -23.26 9.55 -11.08
CA TRP A 365 -22.25 8.56 -10.76
C TRP A 365 -22.13 8.41 -9.25
N LEU A 366 -22.10 7.16 -8.80
CA LEU A 366 -21.78 6.82 -7.43
C LEU A 366 -20.25 6.68 -7.29
N ILE A 367 -19.65 7.58 -6.51
CA ILE A 367 -18.21 7.64 -6.26
C ILE A 367 -17.92 7.33 -4.80
N GLY A 368 -17.24 6.21 -4.56
CA GLY A 368 -16.86 5.75 -3.23
C GLY A 368 -15.35 5.70 -3.03
N SER A 369 -14.89 6.12 -1.85
CA SER A 369 -13.51 5.97 -1.39
C SER A 369 -13.46 5.88 0.13
N PHE A 370 -12.26 5.80 0.73
CA PHE A 370 -12.11 5.94 2.18
C PHE A 370 -12.47 7.33 2.73
N SER A 371 -12.90 8.26 1.88
CA SER A 371 -13.47 9.54 2.30
C SER A 371 -15.00 9.53 2.41
N GLY A 372 -15.68 8.47 1.95
CA GLY A 372 -17.15 8.39 1.93
C GLY A 372 -17.71 7.88 0.60
N LEU A 373 -19.04 7.92 0.50
CA LEU A 373 -19.82 7.59 -0.69
C LEU A 373 -20.59 8.83 -1.15
N PHE A 374 -20.45 9.18 -2.43
CA PHE A 374 -21.05 10.41 -2.97
C PHE A 374 -21.77 10.14 -4.28
N VAL A 375 -22.95 10.75 -4.45
CA VAL A 375 -23.63 10.87 -5.73
C VAL A 375 -23.10 12.12 -6.42
N TRP A 376 -22.59 11.96 -7.64
CA TRP A 376 -21.94 13.03 -8.39
C TRP A 376 -22.55 13.17 -9.78
N ASN A 377 -22.98 14.38 -10.12
CA ASN A 377 -23.36 14.75 -11.48
C ASN A 377 -22.22 15.55 -12.14
N PRO A 378 -21.51 14.98 -13.13
CA PRO A 378 -20.38 15.65 -13.77
C PRO A 378 -20.76 16.88 -14.61
N SER A 379 -22.02 17.00 -15.05
CA SER A 379 -22.49 18.15 -15.84
C SER A 379 -22.74 19.37 -14.97
N THR A 380 -23.49 19.19 -13.88
CA THR A 380 -23.86 20.29 -12.98
C THR A 380 -22.78 20.56 -11.94
N GLY A 381 -21.89 19.59 -11.70
CA GLY A 381 -20.94 19.62 -10.61
C GLY A 381 -21.56 19.35 -9.24
N THR A 382 -22.83 18.91 -9.20
CA THR A 382 -23.52 18.58 -7.95
C THR A 382 -22.86 17.35 -7.31
N VAL A 383 -22.49 17.47 -6.03
CA VAL A 383 -21.98 16.37 -5.21
C VAL A 383 -22.80 16.31 -3.95
N LEU A 384 -23.42 15.16 -3.70
CA LEU A 384 -24.20 14.89 -2.49
C LEU A 384 -23.61 13.67 -1.77
N ASP A 385 -23.47 13.75 -0.45
CA ASP A 385 -23.21 12.59 0.39
C ASP A 385 -24.38 11.61 0.29
N TYR A 386 -24.07 10.35 -0.02
CA TYR A 386 -25.08 9.35 -0.36
C TYR A 386 -26.04 9.05 0.80
N TYR A 387 -25.56 9.15 2.05
CA TYR A 387 -26.34 8.85 3.24
C TYR A 387 -27.25 10.03 3.63
N THR A 388 -26.69 11.24 3.67
CA THR A 388 -27.40 12.43 4.15
C THR A 388 -28.17 13.19 3.07
N GLY A 389 -27.82 12.99 1.79
CA GLY A 389 -28.35 13.77 0.67
C GLY A 389 -27.92 15.24 0.68
N GLN A 390 -26.95 15.60 1.53
CA GLN A 390 -26.44 16.97 1.67
C GLN A 390 -25.10 17.12 0.95
N PRO A 391 -24.69 18.34 0.58
CA PRO A 391 -23.33 18.58 0.09
C PRO A 391 -22.27 18.07 1.08
N PRO A 392 -21.14 17.53 0.59
CA PRO A 392 -20.11 16.99 1.46
C PRO A 392 -19.58 18.06 2.40
N ALA A 393 -19.56 17.74 3.70
CA ALA A 393 -18.91 18.62 4.68
C ALA A 393 -17.42 18.77 4.33
N ALA A 394 -16.86 19.97 4.54
CA ALA A 394 -15.43 20.20 4.40
C ALA A 394 -14.67 19.48 5.53
N VAL A 395 -14.39 18.19 5.36
CA VAL A 395 -13.65 17.42 6.36
C VAL A 395 -12.16 17.65 6.17
N HIS A 396 -11.53 18.38 7.10
CA HIS A 396 -10.08 18.42 7.26
C HIS A 396 -9.63 17.34 8.25
N GLY A 397 -9.04 16.23 7.76
CA GLY A 397 -8.44 15.18 8.58
C GLY A 397 -8.86 13.76 8.20
N ARG A 398 -8.47 12.76 9.01
CA ARG A 398 -9.09 11.43 8.94
C ARG A 398 -10.59 11.62 9.22
N PRO A 399 -11.51 11.08 8.41
CA PRO A 399 -12.92 11.11 8.75
C PRO A 399 -13.11 10.32 10.04
N LEU A 400 -13.19 11.02 11.17
CA LEU A 400 -13.60 10.43 12.44
C LEU A 400 -15.08 10.07 12.28
N GLY A 401 -15.37 8.77 12.09
CA GLY A 401 -16.72 8.26 11.95
C GLY A 401 -17.31 8.27 10.53
N GLY A 402 -16.49 8.39 9.47
CA GLY A 402 -16.97 8.31 8.08
C GLY A 402 -16.97 6.89 7.50
N SER A 403 -17.89 6.63 6.56
CA SER A 403 -17.99 5.37 5.80
C SER A 403 -16.72 5.12 4.96
N LEU A 404 -15.88 4.16 5.36
CA LEU A 404 -14.66 3.78 4.62
C LEU A 404 -15.01 2.87 3.45
N VAL A 405 -15.60 3.41 2.39
CA VAL A 405 -16.12 2.63 1.27
C VAL A 405 -14.99 1.93 0.51
N ASN A 406 -15.15 0.63 0.33
CA ASN A 406 -14.23 -0.21 -0.43
C ASN A 406 -14.90 -0.93 -1.61
N GLY A 407 -16.22 -1.03 -1.60
CA GLY A 407 -16.96 -1.70 -2.68
C GLY A 407 -18.43 -1.35 -2.70
N PHE A 408 -19.07 -1.72 -3.80
CA PHE A 408 -20.50 -1.55 -4.03
C PHE A 408 -21.02 -2.64 -4.96
N THR A 409 -22.27 -3.03 -4.78
CA THR A 409 -23.01 -3.89 -5.70
C THR A 409 -24.48 -3.52 -5.72
N ASP A 410 -25.06 -3.57 -6.91
CA ASP A 410 -26.49 -3.56 -7.15
C ASP A 410 -27.02 -4.86 -7.80
N ASP A 411 -26.17 -5.88 -7.88
CA ASP A 411 -26.50 -7.17 -8.51
C ASP A 411 -27.31 -8.10 -7.58
N LEU A 412 -27.52 -7.76 -6.31
CA LEU A 412 -28.19 -8.63 -5.34
C LEU A 412 -29.71 -8.41 -5.32
N VAL A 413 -30.47 -9.37 -4.79
CA VAL A 413 -31.92 -9.21 -4.58
C VAL A 413 -32.23 -8.04 -3.64
N THR A 414 -31.34 -7.77 -2.68
CA THR A 414 -31.41 -6.62 -1.77
C THR A 414 -31.09 -5.28 -2.45
N ARG A 415 -30.77 -5.30 -3.76
CA ARG A 415 -30.52 -4.20 -4.69
C ARG A 415 -29.37 -3.24 -4.42
N GLU A 416 -28.99 -2.94 -3.18
CA GLU A 416 -27.85 -2.05 -2.93
C GLU A 416 -27.08 -2.52 -1.69
N VAL A 417 -25.83 -2.90 -1.89
CA VAL A 417 -24.91 -3.24 -0.79
C VAL A 417 -23.61 -2.48 -0.95
N ILE A 418 -23.25 -1.77 0.12
CA ILE A 418 -22.03 -1.01 0.27
C ILE A 418 -21.09 -1.83 1.14
N PHE A 419 -19.89 -2.10 0.65
CA PHE A 419 -18.85 -2.80 1.42
C PHE A 419 -17.89 -1.78 2.02
N GLU A 420 -17.96 -1.60 3.33
CA GLU A 420 -17.03 -0.75 4.09
C GLU A 420 -15.83 -1.55 4.61
N TYR A 421 -14.68 -0.90 4.71
CA TYR A 421 -13.44 -1.53 5.14
C TYR A 421 -13.51 -2.03 6.59
N ASP A 422 -14.10 -1.25 7.50
CA ASP A 422 -14.19 -1.58 8.93
C ASP A 422 -15.49 -2.33 9.26
N ASN A 423 -16.65 -1.74 8.91
CA ASN A 423 -17.96 -2.25 9.30
C ASN A 423 -18.48 -3.39 8.39
N GLY A 424 -17.89 -3.56 7.20
CA GLY A 424 -18.32 -4.58 6.24
C GLY A 424 -19.53 -4.19 5.40
N ALA A 425 -20.34 -5.19 5.03
CA ALA A 425 -21.52 -5.03 4.19
C ALA A 425 -22.65 -4.28 4.91
N ARG A 426 -23.16 -3.22 4.29
CA ARG A 426 -24.25 -2.37 4.80
C ARG A 426 -25.11 -1.87 3.64
N ASN A 427 -26.32 -1.43 3.94
CA ASN A 427 -27.15 -0.61 3.05
C ASN A 427 -27.32 0.80 3.64
N LYS A 428 -28.02 1.67 2.92
CA LYS A 428 -28.28 3.05 3.34
C LYS A 428 -28.99 3.14 4.71
N GLU A 429 -29.96 2.27 4.95
CA GLU A 429 -30.75 2.23 6.19
C GLU A 429 -30.02 1.53 7.36
N ASN A 430 -28.84 0.97 7.12
CA ASN A 430 -28.04 0.23 8.11
C ASN A 430 -28.79 -0.92 8.81
N ASN A 431 -29.65 -1.62 8.08
CA ASN A 431 -30.41 -2.78 8.57
C ASN A 431 -30.17 -4.04 7.72
N LEU A 432 -29.20 -3.99 6.78
CA LEU A 432 -28.83 -5.11 5.94
C LEU A 432 -28.28 -6.28 6.77
N VAL A 433 -28.82 -7.47 6.51
CA VAL A 433 -28.29 -8.74 7.00
C VAL A 433 -28.04 -9.64 5.80
N LEU A 434 -26.76 -9.81 5.45
CA LEU A 434 -26.36 -10.83 4.47
C LEU A 434 -26.25 -12.21 5.13
N PRO A 435 -26.34 -13.30 4.36
CA PRO A 435 -26.06 -14.64 4.85
C PRO A 435 -24.69 -14.75 5.54
N ALA A 436 -24.57 -15.73 6.43
CA ALA A 436 -23.34 -15.98 7.16
C ALA A 436 -22.18 -16.23 6.19
N MET A 437 -21.06 -15.54 6.42
CA MET A 437 -19.87 -15.73 5.59
C MET A 437 -19.41 -17.20 5.63
N PRO A 438 -19.18 -17.82 4.47
CA PRO A 438 -18.68 -19.18 4.40
C PRO A 438 -17.21 -19.26 4.85
N ASP A 439 -16.81 -20.40 5.38
CA ASP A 439 -15.45 -20.60 5.90
C ASP A 439 -14.38 -20.45 4.81
N LEU A 440 -14.71 -20.82 3.57
CA LEU A 440 -13.87 -20.57 2.38
C LEU A 440 -13.42 -19.11 2.29
N ILE A 441 -14.27 -18.17 2.68
CA ILE A 441 -14.00 -16.72 2.60
C ILE A 441 -13.36 -16.22 3.89
N LYS A 442 -13.84 -16.67 5.05
CA LYS A 442 -13.27 -16.28 6.36
C LYS A 442 -11.80 -16.65 6.50
N GLN A 443 -11.39 -17.77 5.90
CA GLN A 443 -10.03 -18.31 6.01
C GLN A 443 -9.04 -17.70 5.01
N GLN A 444 -9.47 -16.79 4.14
CA GLN A 444 -8.59 -16.18 3.14
C GLN A 444 -7.42 -15.42 3.81
N PRO A 445 -6.16 -15.70 3.41
CA PRO A 445 -4.99 -15.08 4.02
C PRO A 445 -4.82 -13.61 3.59
N MET A 446 -3.76 -12.99 4.09
CA MET A 446 -3.31 -11.66 3.68
C MET A 446 -1.97 -11.79 2.94
N SER A 447 -1.73 -10.98 1.91
CA SER A 447 -0.41 -10.99 1.27
C SER A 447 0.70 -10.55 2.23
N LEU A 448 1.89 -11.16 2.10
CA LEU A 448 3.05 -10.81 2.92
C LEU A 448 3.38 -9.32 2.80
N TRP A 449 3.22 -8.73 1.61
CA TRP A 449 3.44 -7.29 1.41
C TRP A 449 2.49 -6.44 2.26
N ASN A 450 1.18 -6.75 2.28
CA ASN A 450 0.24 -6.00 3.11
C ASN A 450 0.53 -6.25 4.60
N PHE A 451 0.82 -7.49 5.02
CA PHE A 451 1.21 -7.78 6.40
C PHE A 451 2.44 -6.97 6.85
N CYS A 452 3.48 -6.93 6.01
CA CYS A 452 4.67 -6.12 6.24
C CYS A 452 4.34 -4.63 6.27
N LEU A 453 3.41 -4.13 5.45
CA LEU A 453 2.95 -2.74 5.54
C LEU A 453 2.33 -2.44 6.91
N GLU A 454 1.47 -3.33 7.42
CA GLU A 454 0.83 -3.19 8.73
C GLU A 454 1.84 -3.20 9.89
N LEU A 455 2.85 -4.08 9.82
CA LEU A 455 3.96 -4.11 10.78
C LEU A 455 4.83 -2.85 10.69
N HIS A 456 5.19 -2.44 9.48
CA HIS A 456 6.12 -1.33 9.25
C HIS A 456 5.53 0.00 9.72
N VAL A 457 4.21 0.19 9.60
CA VAL A 457 3.57 1.42 10.10
C VAL A 457 3.02 1.27 11.52
N GLY A 458 3.16 0.09 12.12
CA GLY A 458 2.83 -0.19 13.51
C GLY A 458 1.38 -0.54 13.81
N ARG A 459 0.51 -0.65 12.81
CA ARG A 459 -0.93 -0.94 13.02
C ARG A 459 -1.17 -2.34 13.58
N CYS A 460 -0.30 -3.31 13.27
CA CYS A 460 -0.33 -4.63 13.92
C CYS A 460 -0.08 -4.56 15.45
N TYR A 461 0.58 -3.52 15.94
CA TYR A 461 0.86 -3.34 17.37
C TYR A 461 -0.25 -2.56 18.09
N SER A 462 -1.30 -2.11 17.39
CA SER A 462 -2.43 -1.37 17.98
C SER A 462 -3.03 -2.02 19.24
N PRO A 463 -3.23 -3.36 19.31
CA PRO A 463 -3.77 -3.98 20.53
C PRO A 463 -2.89 -3.78 21.77
N PHE A 464 -1.58 -3.59 21.58
CA PHE A 464 -0.61 -3.34 22.65
C PHE A 464 -0.38 -1.84 22.89
N LEU A 465 -0.36 -1.02 21.83
CA LEU A 465 -0.02 0.41 21.90
C LEU A 465 -1.23 1.32 22.14
N GLY A 466 -2.45 0.86 21.86
CA GLY A 466 -3.66 1.66 21.91
C GLY A 466 -3.52 2.96 21.11
N VAL A 467 -3.88 4.08 21.74
CA VAL A 467 -3.84 5.44 21.15
C VAL A 467 -2.45 5.86 20.68
N PHE A 468 -1.37 5.25 21.21
CA PHE A 468 0.00 5.56 20.78
C PHE A 468 0.38 4.91 19.44
N SER A 469 -0.47 4.03 18.89
CA SER A 469 -0.18 3.38 17.60
C SER A 469 -0.01 4.37 16.45
N ASP A 470 -0.73 5.48 16.45
CA ASP A 470 -0.59 6.51 15.41
C ASP A 470 0.74 7.26 15.49
N LEU A 471 1.36 7.32 16.67
CA LEU A 471 2.68 7.91 16.91
C LEU A 471 3.82 6.89 16.82
N PHE A 472 3.52 5.60 16.58
CA PHE A 472 4.49 4.52 16.61
C PHE A 472 5.70 4.79 15.72
N VAL A 473 5.47 5.18 14.46
CA VAL A 473 6.56 5.46 13.49
C VAL A 473 7.40 6.66 13.94
N PHE A 474 6.75 7.72 14.44
CA PHE A 474 7.45 8.91 14.93
C PHE A 474 8.34 8.59 16.14
N ILE A 475 7.78 7.93 17.16
CA ILE A 475 8.50 7.53 18.36
C ILE A 475 9.63 6.56 18.01
N SER A 476 9.36 5.60 17.13
CA SER A 476 10.34 4.62 16.66
C SER A 476 11.52 5.29 15.94
N GLY A 477 11.24 6.21 15.02
CA GLY A 477 12.28 6.99 14.35
C GLY A 477 13.09 7.84 15.32
N LEU A 478 12.45 8.45 16.32
CA LEU A 478 13.13 9.25 17.34
C LEU A 478 14.05 8.37 18.20
N LEU A 479 13.56 7.22 18.66
CA LEU A 479 14.35 6.25 19.41
C LEU A 479 15.53 5.72 18.60
N LEU A 480 15.33 5.36 17.33
CA LEU A 480 16.40 4.93 16.43
C LEU A 480 17.47 6.02 16.30
N THR A 481 17.05 7.26 16.05
CA THR A 481 17.94 8.43 15.96
C THR A 481 18.77 8.60 17.23
N LEU A 482 18.13 8.52 18.40
CA LEU A 482 18.82 8.62 19.70
C LEU A 482 19.77 7.45 19.95
N ILE A 483 19.42 6.23 19.52
CA ILE A 483 20.29 5.04 19.62
C ILE A 483 21.54 5.24 18.75
N LEU A 484 21.39 5.72 17.52
CA LEU A 484 22.51 5.98 16.61
C LEU A 484 23.45 7.07 17.16
N ILE A 485 22.88 8.21 17.62
CA ILE A 485 23.65 9.31 18.22
C ILE A 485 24.36 8.84 19.49
N SER A 486 23.66 8.13 20.38
CA SER A 486 24.25 7.64 21.62
C SER A 486 25.38 6.62 21.37
N GLY A 487 25.24 5.75 20.36
CA GLY A 487 26.28 4.83 19.91
C GLY A 487 27.54 5.56 19.45
N TYR A 488 27.38 6.60 18.63
CA TYR A 488 28.48 7.45 18.17
C TYR A 488 29.19 8.19 19.32
N ILE A 489 28.43 8.74 20.27
CA ILE A 489 28.97 9.39 21.47
C ILE A 489 29.80 8.40 22.29
N VAL A 490 29.31 7.17 22.48
CA VAL A 490 30.02 6.11 23.20
C VAL A 490 31.33 5.74 22.49
N TYR A 491 31.29 5.56 21.16
CA TYR A 491 32.47 5.27 20.34
C TYR A 491 33.53 6.37 20.45
N LYS A 492 33.17 7.63 20.21
CA LYS A 492 34.09 8.78 20.22
C LYS A 492 34.75 8.95 21.59
N ARG A 493 33.99 8.75 22.68
CA ARG A 493 34.52 8.82 24.05
C ARG A 493 35.45 7.66 24.40
N HIS A 494 35.28 6.49 23.78
CA HIS A 494 36.19 5.37 23.94
C HIS A 494 37.51 5.60 23.18
N HIS A 495 37.44 6.06 21.93
CA HIS A 495 38.63 6.35 21.11
C HIS A 495 39.45 7.53 21.61
N LYS A 496 38.82 8.63 22.07
CA LYS A 496 39.55 9.77 22.67
C LYS A 496 40.38 9.34 23.89
N ARG A 497 39.88 8.42 24.71
CA ARG A 497 40.61 7.89 25.87
C ARG A 497 41.77 6.99 25.43
N SER A 498 41.57 6.13 24.43
CA SER A 498 42.64 5.29 23.90
C SER A 498 43.78 6.10 23.26
N LYS A 499 43.48 7.25 22.64
CA LYS A 499 44.51 8.19 22.18
C LYS A 499 45.21 8.88 23.36
N LYS A 500 44.48 9.35 24.38
CA LYS A 500 45.08 10.00 25.56
C LYS A 500 45.98 9.06 26.38
N ILE A 501 45.64 7.77 26.48
CA ILE A 501 46.47 6.72 27.13
C ILE A 501 47.68 6.32 26.26
N ARG A 502 47.70 6.64 24.96
CA ARG A 502 48.85 6.40 24.08
C ARG A 502 49.79 7.60 23.97
N MET A 503 49.36 8.78 24.43
CA MET A 503 50.13 10.03 24.42
C MET A 503 50.71 10.38 25.81
N HIS A 504 50.30 9.64 26.84
CA HIS A 504 50.94 9.56 28.15
C HIS A 504 51.48 8.14 28.29
#